data_AF-A0A2R6KUL8-F1
#
_entry.id   AF-A0A2R6KUL8-F1
#
_cell.length_a   1.000
_cell.length_b   1.000
_cell.length_c   1.000
_cell.angle_alpha   90.00
_cell.angle_beta   90.00
_cell.angle_gamma   90.00
#
_symmetry.space_group_name_H-M   'P 1'
#
loop_
_entity.id
_entity.type
_entity.pdbx_description
1 polymer ?
#
loop_
_entity_poly.entity_id
_entity_poly.type
_entity_poly.pdbx_seq_one_letter_code
_entity_poly.pdbx_strand_id
1 'polypeptide(L)'
;MGFISDLKERLNQENVARESEGMEKAEGVTRLFFATDVHGSTACWRKFVNSAEFYSADVLILGGDTTGKAIFPIIRENGWYRYTRNEQEQTVETEEGLAEVKESAEDAGFYPYVLSAEEFDHLQNAEDA
;
A
#
# COMPACT_ATOMS: atom_id res chain seq x y z
N MET A 1 28.74 -37.64 -2.07
CA MET A 1 27.41 -37.29 -1.54
C MET A 1 27.35 -35.81 -1.12
N GLY A 2 27.78 -34.86 -1.97
CA GLY A 2 28.34 -33.61 -1.42
C GLY A 2 27.62 -32.28 -1.65
N PHE A 3 26.55 -32.21 -2.45
CA PHE A 3 25.92 -30.91 -2.74
C PHE A 3 24.40 -30.96 -2.74
N ILE A 4 23.80 -31.92 -3.46
CA ILE A 4 22.34 -32.08 -3.47
C ILE A 4 21.82 -32.55 -2.10
N SER A 5 22.60 -33.36 -1.38
CA SER A 5 22.25 -33.78 -0.01
C SER A 5 22.28 -32.58 0.95
N ASP A 6 23.36 -31.81 0.92
CA ASP A 6 23.55 -30.62 1.74
C ASP A 6 22.49 -29.55 1.45
N LEU A 7 22.19 -29.31 0.17
CA LEU A 7 21.12 -28.41 -0.25
C LEU A 7 19.75 -28.89 0.24
N LYS A 8 19.46 -30.19 0.14
CA LYS A 8 18.22 -30.77 0.67
C LYS A 8 18.14 -30.64 2.19
N GLU A 9 19.22 -30.88 2.92
CA GLU A 9 19.27 -30.72 4.38
C GLU A 9 19.04 -29.28 4.80
N ARG A 10 19.66 -28.31 4.11
CA ARG A 10 19.47 -26.88 4.35
C ARG A 10 18.07 -26.38 3.98
N LEU A 11 17.45 -26.97 2.96
CA LEU A 11 16.08 -26.65 2.54
C LEU A 11 15.01 -27.36 3.39
N ASN A 12 15.35 -28.45 4.07
CA ASN A 12 14.39 -29.24 4.85
C ASN A 12 14.18 -28.60 6.24
N GLN A 13 13.38 -27.53 6.27
CA GLN A 13 13.05 -26.73 7.46
C GLN A 13 12.16 -27.47 8.48
N GLU A 14 11.63 -28.65 8.16
CA GLU A 14 10.71 -29.41 9.03
C GLU A 14 11.34 -29.83 10.37
N ASN A 15 12.68 -29.93 10.46
CA ASN A 15 13.39 -30.34 11.68
C ASN A 15 13.91 -29.19 12.55
N VAL A 16 13.92 -27.94 12.06
CA VAL A 16 14.43 -26.77 12.82
C VAL A 16 13.30 -25.99 13.49
N ALA A 17 12.05 -26.24 13.07
CA ALA A 17 10.86 -25.57 13.59
C ALA A 17 10.39 -26.16 14.94
N ARG A 18 11.24 -26.14 15.97
CA ARG A 18 10.77 -26.23 17.36
C ARG A 18 11.57 -25.25 18.23
N GLU A 19 10.83 -24.32 18.84
CA GLU A 19 11.25 -23.39 19.91
C GLU A 19 11.84 -22.02 19.52
N SER A 20 11.23 -21.33 18.56
CA SER A 20 11.33 -19.86 18.52
C SER A 20 9.93 -19.25 18.55
N GLU A 21 9.46 -18.91 19.76
CA GLU A 21 8.30 -18.03 19.93
C GLU A 21 8.63 -16.54 19.65
N GLY A 22 9.85 -16.25 19.15
CA GLY A 22 10.33 -14.90 18.85
C GLY A 22 10.60 -14.64 17.36
N MET A 23 10.92 -13.39 17.05
CA MET A 23 11.25 -12.93 15.69
C MET A 23 12.70 -13.22 15.28
N GLU A 24 13.47 -13.92 16.11
CA GLU A 24 14.86 -14.23 15.79
C GLU A 24 14.99 -15.16 14.58
N LYS A 25 16.06 -14.96 13.84
CA LYS A 25 16.34 -15.64 12.57
C LYS A 25 17.58 -16.50 12.76
N ALA A 26 17.45 -17.81 12.50
CA ALA A 26 18.57 -18.73 12.57
C ALA A 26 19.69 -18.37 11.58
N GLU A 27 20.93 -18.57 12.00
CA GLU A 27 22.12 -18.27 11.20
C GLU A 27 22.11 -19.06 9.87
N GLY A 28 22.45 -18.40 8.76
CA GLY A 28 22.51 -19.02 7.44
C GLY A 28 21.17 -19.29 6.75
N VAL A 29 20.03 -18.97 7.38
CA VAL A 29 18.70 -19.01 6.75
C VAL A 29 18.47 -17.72 5.96
N THR A 30 17.76 -17.79 4.83
CA THR A 30 17.21 -16.59 4.14
C THR A 30 15.74 -16.46 4.48
N ARG A 31 15.32 -15.31 5.00
CA ARG A 31 13.93 -15.00 5.35
C ARG A 31 13.34 -14.08 4.29
N LEU A 32 12.21 -14.49 3.73
CA LEU A 32 11.47 -13.74 2.73
C LEU A 32 10.20 -13.17 3.37
N PHE A 33 9.91 -11.91 3.12
CA PHE A 33 8.60 -11.32 3.39
C PHE A 33 7.87 -11.13 2.06
N PHE A 34 6.75 -11.83 1.90
CA PHE A 34 5.91 -11.75 0.71
C PHE A 34 4.59 -11.07 1.07
N ALA A 35 4.23 -10.04 0.29
CA ALA A 35 2.92 -9.42 0.32
C ALA A 35 2.40 -9.23 -1.10
N THR A 36 1.09 -9.05 -1.24
CA THR A 36 0.41 -8.81 -2.52
C THR A 36 -0.70 -7.80 -2.34
N ASP A 37 -1.15 -7.20 -3.44
CA ASP A 37 -2.41 -6.43 -3.51
C ASP A 37 -2.43 -5.24 -2.53
N VAL A 38 -1.34 -4.46 -2.56
CA VAL A 38 -1.24 -3.20 -1.80
C VAL A 38 -2.27 -2.17 -2.27
N HIS A 39 -2.74 -2.29 -3.52
CA HIS A 39 -3.77 -1.45 -4.12
C HIS A 39 -3.48 0.06 -3.95
N GLY A 40 -2.24 0.48 -4.20
CA GLY A 40 -1.79 1.87 -4.10
C GLY A 40 -1.79 2.48 -2.70
N SER A 41 -2.10 1.71 -1.64
CA SER A 41 -2.14 2.24 -0.27
C SER A 41 -0.75 2.65 0.22
N THR A 42 -0.55 3.93 0.46
CA THR A 42 0.72 4.46 1.00
C THR A 42 1.00 3.89 2.39
N ALA A 43 -0.02 3.68 3.22
CA ALA A 43 0.11 3.04 4.52
C ALA A 43 0.61 1.58 4.42
N CYS A 44 0.03 0.78 3.52
CA CYS A 44 0.48 -0.59 3.30
C CYS A 44 1.89 -0.63 2.69
N TRP A 45 2.20 0.29 1.78
CA TRP A 45 3.55 0.45 1.22
C TRP A 45 4.59 0.73 2.32
N ARG A 46 4.34 1.71 3.21
CA ARG A 46 5.24 2.02 4.33
C ARG A 46 5.44 0.80 5.24
N LYS A 47 4.37 0.06 5.55
CA LYS A 47 4.45 -1.19 6.33
C LYS A 47 5.26 -2.27 5.63
N PHE A 48 5.07 -2.43 4.32
CA PHE A 48 5.82 -3.39 3.52
C PHE A 48 7.31 -3.09 3.53
N VAL A 49 7.71 -1.83 3.34
CA VAL A 49 9.13 -1.43 3.41
C VAL A 49 9.70 -1.66 4.82
N ASN A 50 8.97 -1.24 5.86
CA ASN A 50 9.40 -1.43 7.25
C ASN A 50 9.44 -2.91 7.69
N SER A 51 8.81 -3.81 6.93
CA SER A 51 8.79 -5.25 7.22
C SER A 51 10.19 -5.88 7.16
N ALA A 52 11.13 -5.28 6.41
CA ALA A 52 12.52 -5.75 6.34
C ALA A 52 13.17 -5.74 7.73
N GLU A 53 13.14 -4.58 8.40
CA GLU A 53 13.69 -4.44 9.74
C GLU A 53 12.84 -5.19 10.76
N PHE A 54 11.52 -4.96 10.73
CA PHE A 54 10.62 -5.51 11.72
C PHE A 54 10.73 -7.04 11.78
N TYR A 55 10.62 -7.73 10.63
CA TYR A 55 10.68 -9.19 10.57
C TYR A 55 12.09 -9.76 10.34
N SER A 56 13.13 -8.92 10.31
CA SER A 56 14.49 -9.35 9.92
C SER A 56 14.50 -10.13 8.60
N ALA A 57 13.75 -9.63 7.61
CA ALA A 57 13.65 -10.23 6.29
C ALA A 57 14.83 -9.79 5.42
N ASP A 58 15.46 -10.74 4.72
CA ASP A 58 16.55 -10.45 3.79
C ASP A 58 16.04 -10.02 2.42
N VAL A 59 14.86 -10.52 2.04
CA VAL A 59 14.24 -10.27 0.75
C VAL A 59 12.79 -9.89 0.96
N LEU A 60 12.41 -8.74 0.40
CA LEU A 60 11.02 -8.30 0.29
C LEU A 60 10.50 -8.60 -1.11
N ILE A 61 9.33 -9.22 -1.21
CA ILE A 61 8.66 -9.47 -2.47
C ILE A 61 7.25 -8.89 -2.37
N LEU A 62 6.99 -7.87 -3.20
CA LEU A 62 5.65 -7.34 -3.42
C LEU A 62 5.15 -7.88 -4.77
N GLY A 63 4.20 -8.80 -4.72
CA GLY A 63 3.52 -9.33 -5.90
C GLY A 63 2.17 -8.66 -6.14
N GLY A 64 1.49 -9.07 -7.21
CA GLY A 64 0.10 -8.72 -7.47
C GLY A 64 -0.14 -7.24 -7.79
N ASP A 65 -1.33 -6.76 -7.43
CA ASP A 65 -1.80 -5.43 -7.81
C ASP A 65 -1.20 -4.33 -6.93
N THR A 66 -0.33 -3.51 -7.55
CA THR A 66 0.26 -2.33 -6.92
C THR A 66 -0.51 -1.05 -7.24
N THR A 67 -1.50 -1.09 -8.12
CA THR A 67 -2.23 0.08 -8.60
C THR A 67 -3.29 0.53 -7.59
N GLY A 68 -3.45 1.83 -7.44
CA GLY A 68 -4.53 2.43 -6.66
C GLY A 68 -5.92 2.06 -7.18
N LYS A 69 -6.90 2.16 -6.28
CA LYS A 69 -8.28 1.72 -6.49
C LYS A 69 -9.03 2.55 -7.53
N ALA A 70 -8.94 3.88 -7.40
CA ALA A 70 -9.62 4.83 -8.25
C ALA A 70 -9.04 6.24 -8.05
N ILE A 71 -9.37 7.14 -8.97
CA ILE A 71 -9.23 8.58 -8.76
C ILE A 71 -10.24 8.99 -7.68
N PHE A 72 -9.77 9.77 -6.71
CA PHE A 72 -10.60 10.38 -5.68
C PHE A 72 -10.72 11.87 -5.98
N PRO A 73 -11.83 12.30 -6.60
CA PRO A 73 -12.01 13.68 -7.03
C PRO A 73 -12.22 14.60 -5.84
N ILE A 74 -11.50 15.72 -5.82
CA ILE A 74 -11.66 16.81 -4.87
C ILE A 74 -11.90 18.08 -5.68
N ILE A 75 -13.15 18.57 -5.67
CA ILE A 75 -13.59 19.71 -6.45
C ILE A 75 -13.24 20.98 -5.68
N ARG A 76 -12.52 21.90 -6.32
CA ARG A 76 -12.21 23.23 -5.76
C ARG A 76 -13.29 24.23 -6.15
N GLU A 77 -13.86 24.91 -5.15
CA GLU A 77 -14.90 25.93 -5.31
C GLU A 77 -14.58 27.16 -4.47
N ASN A 78 -14.40 28.33 -5.10
CA ASN A 78 -14.37 29.66 -4.44
C ASN A 78 -13.66 29.74 -3.06
N GLY A 79 -12.50 29.08 -2.92
CA GLY A 79 -11.69 29.10 -1.69
C GLY A 79 -11.90 27.93 -0.72
N TRP A 80 -12.76 26.97 -1.06
CA TRP A 80 -12.98 25.73 -0.32
C TRP A 80 -12.98 24.53 -1.29
N TYR A 81 -13.06 23.32 -0.72
CA TYR A 81 -12.94 22.05 -1.41
C TYR A 81 -14.12 21.14 -1.06
N ARG A 82 -14.61 20.39 -2.04
CA ARG A 82 -15.73 19.44 -1.91
C ARG A 82 -15.31 18.07 -2.39
N TYR A 83 -15.71 17.03 -1.69
CA TYR A 83 -15.47 15.65 -2.10
C TYR A 83 -16.57 14.73 -1.58
N THR A 84 -16.68 13.53 -2.15
CA THR A 84 -17.64 12.52 -1.71
C THR A 84 -16.91 11.35 -1.06
N ARG A 85 -17.30 10.99 0.15
CA ARG A 85 -16.79 9.81 0.86
C ARG A 85 -17.95 9.06 1.49
N ASN A 86 -18.00 7.75 1.31
CA ASN A 86 -19.10 6.90 1.80
C ASN A 86 -20.49 7.45 1.41
N GLU A 87 -20.64 7.85 0.13
CA GLU A 87 -21.88 8.42 -0.42
C GLU A 87 -22.32 9.76 0.21
N GLN A 88 -21.47 10.37 1.05
CA GLN A 88 -21.73 11.65 1.69
C GLN A 88 -20.79 12.71 1.13
N GLU A 89 -21.37 13.85 0.78
CA GLU A 89 -20.61 15.04 0.39
C GLU A 89 -20.03 15.71 1.63
N GLN A 90 -18.75 16.07 1.56
CA GLN A 90 -17.99 16.70 2.62
C GLN A 90 -17.29 17.95 2.07
N THR A 91 -17.08 18.93 2.94
CA THR A 91 -16.45 20.21 2.58
C THR A 91 -15.26 20.50 3.48
N VAL A 92 -14.24 21.18 2.91
CA VAL A 92 -13.03 21.60 3.62
C VAL A 92 -12.66 23.01 3.19
N GLU A 93 -12.41 23.89 4.14
CA GLU A 93 -12.15 25.33 3.88
C GLU A 93 -10.67 25.71 4.04
N THR A 94 -9.82 24.78 4.48
CA THR A 94 -8.40 25.04 4.74
C THR A 94 -7.48 24.14 3.93
N GLU A 95 -6.30 24.65 3.60
CA GLU A 95 -5.24 23.86 2.94
C GLU A 95 -4.74 22.71 3.82
N GLU A 96 -4.70 22.89 5.14
CA GLU A 96 -4.34 21.84 6.09
C GLU A 96 -5.36 20.69 6.07
N GLY A 97 -6.66 21.02 6.10
CA GLY A 97 -7.71 20.02 5.98
C GLY A 97 -7.68 19.30 4.62
N LEU A 98 -7.31 20.00 3.54
CA LEU A 98 -7.14 19.39 2.24
C LEU A 98 -6.00 18.37 2.27
N ALA A 99 -4.87 18.72 2.89
CA ALA A 99 -3.73 17.83 3.04
C ALA A 99 -4.11 16.55 3.80
N GLU A 100 -4.86 16.68 4.91
CA GLU A 100 -5.36 15.54 5.68
C GLU A 100 -6.28 14.62 4.86
N VAL A 101 -7.18 15.20 4.05
CA VAL A 101 -8.06 14.42 3.17
C VAL A 101 -7.27 13.67 2.11
N LYS A 102 -6.28 14.33 1.48
CA LYS A 102 -5.41 13.70 0.49
C LYS A 102 -4.62 12.55 1.09
N GLU A 103 -3.99 12.77 2.24
CA GLU A 103 -3.24 11.73 2.95
C GLU A 103 -4.16 10.55 3.32
N SER A 104 -5.36 10.82 3.83
CA SER A 104 -6.34 9.78 4.14
C SER A 104 -6.76 8.97 2.90
N ALA A 105 -6.92 9.62 1.76
CA ALA A 105 -7.25 8.98 0.48
C ALA A 105 -6.10 8.11 -0.04
N GLU A 106 -4.87 8.62 -0.01
CA GLU A 106 -3.65 7.90 -0.41
C GLU A 106 -3.39 6.69 0.48
N ASP A 107 -3.55 6.84 1.80
CA ASP A 107 -3.44 5.74 2.75
C ASP A 107 -4.50 4.66 2.50
N ALA A 108 -5.67 5.04 2.01
CA ALA A 108 -6.72 4.11 1.59
C ALA A 108 -6.50 3.52 0.19
N GLY A 109 -5.48 3.97 -0.56
CA GLY A 109 -5.13 3.47 -1.89
C GLY A 109 -5.84 4.18 -3.04
N PHE A 110 -6.35 5.38 -2.82
CA PHE A 110 -6.90 6.21 -3.89
C PHE A 110 -5.89 7.22 -4.41
N TYR A 111 -6.12 7.72 -5.62
CA TYR A 111 -5.36 8.82 -6.21
C TYR A 111 -6.13 10.13 -6.03
N PRO A 112 -5.87 10.94 -4.98
CA PRO A 112 -6.55 12.21 -4.82
C PRO A 112 -6.17 13.15 -5.96
N TYR A 113 -7.17 13.70 -6.62
CA TYR A 113 -6.98 14.67 -7.70
C TYR A 113 -7.81 15.91 -7.42
N VAL A 114 -7.13 17.06 -7.32
CA VAL A 114 -7.78 18.35 -7.10
C VAL A 114 -8.03 18.99 -8.45
N LEU A 115 -9.29 19.32 -8.69
CA LEU A 115 -9.81 19.72 -10.00
C LEU A 115 -10.82 20.85 -9.85
N SER A 116 -10.98 21.67 -10.89
CA SER A 116 -12.03 22.71 -10.88
C SER A 116 -13.40 22.08 -11.10
N ALA A 117 -14.48 22.79 -10.72
CA ALA A 117 -15.84 22.36 -11.04
C ALA A 117 -16.05 22.16 -12.55
N GLU A 118 -15.50 23.06 -13.37
CA GLU A 118 -15.57 22.95 -14.83
C GLU A 118 -14.84 21.71 -15.36
N GLU A 119 -13.65 21.41 -14.82
CA GLU A 119 -12.89 20.20 -15.18
C GLU A 119 -13.63 18.93 -14.74
N PHE A 120 -14.23 18.93 -13.55
CA PHE A 120 -15.04 17.81 -13.07
C PHE A 120 -16.21 17.53 -14.01
N ASP A 121 -16.98 18.57 -14.32
CA ASP A 121 -18.16 18.46 -15.18
C ASP A 121 -17.75 18.01 -16.59
N HIS A 122 -16.62 18.50 -17.10
CA HIS A 122 -16.10 18.06 -18.39
C HIS A 122 -15.72 16.57 -18.37
N LEU A 123 -14.97 16.11 -17.36
CA LEU A 123 -14.54 14.72 -17.25
C LEU A 123 -15.72 13.77 -16.99
N GLN A 124 -16.74 14.20 -16.25
CA GLN A 124 -17.92 13.39 -15.96
C GLN A 124 -18.83 13.22 -17.18
N ASN A 125 -18.89 14.23 -18.06
CA ASN A 125 -19.75 14.23 -19.25
C ASN A 125 -18.99 13.94 -20.55
N ALA A 126 -17.68 13.69 -20.49
CA ALA A 126 -16.92 13.28 -21.65
C ALA A 126 -17.48 11.94 -22.17
N GLU A 127 -17.95 11.92 -23.43
CA GLU A 127 -18.31 10.69 -24.14
C GLU A 127 -17.01 9.93 -24.50
N ASP A 128 -16.33 9.37 -23.52
CA ASP A 128 -15.27 8.38 -23.68
C ASP A 128 -15.10 7.60 -22.36
N ALA A 129 -15.86 6.50 -22.24
CA ALA A 129 -15.53 5.31 -21.46
C ALA A 129 -16.34 4.10 -21.95
#